data_AF-A0A2P4QMG9-F1
#
_entry.id   AF-A0A2P4QMG9-F1
#
_cell.length_a   1.000
_cell.length_b   1.000
_cell.length_c   1.000
_cell.angle_alpha   90.00
_cell.angle_beta   90.00
_cell.angle_gamma   90.00
#
_symmetry.space_group_name_H-M   'P 1'
#
loop_
_entity.id
_entity.type
_entity.pdbx_description
1 polymer ?
#
loop_
_entity_poly.entity_id
_entity_poly.type
_entity_poly.pdbx_seq_one_letter_code
_entity_poly.pdbx_strand_id
1 'polypeptide(L)'
;MLINEYTDAHRLFLQASLSERFFTEETAIEIYLQDQETFTEFMTTLNAKLNSIDLEFRKSHNEEDGSAVWALVNTNGDEIAKMATEYTPIEISFFRRLIELIVTADDESFSVSSITALKEVVKLKTSISKSNGEILLQRFVDDKWLSRSRGGRYSLSLRSILELQYYLKKEFEDYLSECILCYDIVTKGQRCEMAQCKARFHHHCARRYFDSKNNKKCPNCEIVWDSSNVIGDCDSIDSGSRPKRSNNQTTKKNTRSQKLEVDYDQMDQDDDDDQMEQNDE
;
A
#
# COMPACT_ATOMS: atom_id res chain seq x y z
N MET A 1 -13.33 -39.15 -4.25
CA MET A 1 -12.78 -37.86 -3.81
C MET A 1 -13.10 -37.74 -2.33
N LEU A 2 -12.10 -37.91 -1.47
CA LEU A 2 -12.27 -37.68 -0.05
C LEU A 2 -12.37 -36.17 0.12
N ILE A 3 -13.58 -35.67 0.39
CA ILE A 3 -13.72 -34.32 0.92
C ILE A 3 -13.18 -34.43 2.35
N ASN A 4 -11.97 -33.93 2.59
CA ASN A 4 -11.45 -33.83 3.95
C ASN A 4 -12.50 -33.10 4.80
N GLU A 5 -12.87 -33.73 5.92
CA GLU A 5 -13.97 -33.26 6.75
C GLU A 5 -13.58 -31.94 7.42
N TYR A 6 -14.51 -30.98 7.49
CA TYR A 6 -14.26 -29.71 8.16
C TYR A 6 -14.27 -29.93 9.68
N THR A 7 -13.10 -29.82 10.30
CA THR A 7 -12.87 -30.10 11.72
C THR A 7 -12.77 -28.84 12.59
N ASP A 8 -12.74 -29.00 13.91
CA ASP A 8 -12.52 -27.89 14.85
C ASP A 8 -11.15 -27.22 14.69
N ALA A 9 -10.16 -27.91 14.12
CA ALA A 9 -8.88 -27.30 13.77
C ALA A 9 -9.06 -26.18 12.72
N HIS A 10 -9.96 -26.36 11.75
CA HIS A 10 -10.29 -25.32 10.77
C HIS A 10 -10.97 -24.12 11.42
N ARG A 11 -11.82 -24.36 12.43
CA ARG A 11 -12.48 -23.29 13.19
C ARG A 11 -11.47 -22.50 14.02
N LEU A 12 -10.57 -23.19 14.71
CA LEU A 12 -9.52 -22.58 15.52
C LEU A 12 -8.58 -21.73 14.65
N PHE A 13 -8.15 -22.28 13.49
CA PHE A 13 -7.32 -21.56 12.54
C PHE A 13 -8.02 -20.29 12.02
N LEU A 14 -9.30 -20.38 11.64
CA LEU A 14 -10.08 -19.22 11.22
C LEU A 14 -10.21 -18.19 12.34
N GLN A 15 -10.47 -18.62 13.58
CA GLN A 15 -10.56 -17.72 14.73
C GLN A 15 -9.24 -16.99 15.01
N ALA A 16 -8.11 -17.70 14.98
CA ALA A 16 -6.78 -17.10 15.10
C ALA A 16 -6.47 -16.13 13.93
N SER A 17 -6.94 -16.47 12.73
CA SER A 17 -6.78 -15.63 11.53
C SER A 17 -7.67 -14.39 11.53
N LEU A 18 -8.73 -14.34 12.34
CA LEU A 18 -9.58 -13.15 12.44
C LEU A 18 -8.96 -12.07 13.32
N SER A 19 -8.11 -12.45 14.29
CA SER A 19 -7.31 -11.49 15.07
C SER A 19 -6.13 -10.92 14.28
N GLU A 20 -5.53 -11.70 13.41
CA GLU A 20 -4.38 -11.29 12.58
C GLU A 20 -4.85 -11.12 11.13
N ARG A 21 -5.04 -9.87 10.67
CA ARG A 21 -5.63 -9.54 9.35
C ARG A 21 -4.93 -10.24 8.16
N PHE A 22 -3.61 -10.44 8.27
CA PHE A 22 -2.79 -11.25 7.39
C PHE A 22 -1.60 -11.79 8.18
N PHE A 23 -1.05 -12.93 7.77
CA PHE A 23 0.08 -13.57 8.45
C PHE A 23 1.05 -14.17 7.42
N THR A 24 2.31 -14.31 7.80
CA THR A 24 3.30 -14.99 6.95
C THR A 24 2.99 -16.48 6.88
N GLU A 25 3.46 -17.15 5.83
CA GLU A 25 3.31 -18.60 5.71
C GLU A 25 3.95 -19.36 6.89
N GLU A 26 5.05 -18.84 7.44
CA GLU A 26 5.68 -19.38 8.65
C GLU A 26 4.73 -19.35 9.85
N THR A 27 4.12 -18.19 10.13
CA THR A 27 3.13 -18.05 11.20
C THR A 27 1.86 -18.88 10.93
N ALA A 28 1.45 -19.01 9.66
CA ALA A 28 0.32 -19.87 9.28
C ALA A 28 0.55 -21.32 9.72
N ILE A 29 1.75 -21.82 9.44
CA ILE A 29 2.15 -23.19 9.74
C ILE A 29 2.28 -23.39 11.26
N GLU A 30 2.80 -22.39 11.97
CA GLU A 30 2.82 -22.39 13.44
C GLU A 30 1.42 -22.49 14.05
N ILE A 31 0.45 -21.72 13.52
CA ILE A 31 -0.95 -21.76 13.98
C ILE A 31 -1.62 -23.09 13.61
N TYR A 32 -1.27 -23.68 12.47
CA TYR A 32 -1.81 -24.96 12.00
C TYR A 32 -1.38 -26.14 12.90
N LEU A 33 -0.24 -26.04 13.60
CA LEU A 33 0.26 -27.03 14.56
C LEU A 33 0.43 -28.46 13.99
N GLN A 34 0.45 -28.63 12.67
CA GLN A 34 0.58 -29.91 11.94
C GLN A 34 1.58 -29.81 10.78
N ASP A 35 1.78 -30.92 10.06
CA ASP A 35 2.79 -31.05 9.00
C ASP A 35 2.54 -30.10 7.81
N GLN A 36 3.62 -29.51 7.27
CA GLN A 36 3.53 -28.59 6.12
C GLN A 36 2.93 -29.24 4.87
N GLU A 37 3.13 -30.55 4.67
CA GLU A 37 2.65 -31.27 3.49
C GLU A 37 1.12 -31.32 3.43
N THR A 38 0.43 -31.34 4.57
CA THR A 38 -1.04 -31.38 4.64
C THR A 38 -1.67 -29.98 4.65
N PHE A 39 -0.88 -28.93 4.83
CA PHE A 39 -1.38 -27.55 4.93
C PHE A 39 -2.11 -27.10 3.66
N THR A 40 -1.65 -27.51 2.48
CA THR A 40 -2.31 -27.14 1.21
C THR A 40 -3.71 -27.77 1.09
N GLU A 41 -3.86 -29.02 1.51
CA GLU A 41 -5.16 -29.71 1.52
C GLU A 41 -6.11 -29.13 2.58
N PHE A 42 -5.56 -28.74 3.73
CA PHE A 42 -6.28 -28.05 4.80
C PHE A 42 -6.83 -26.71 4.31
N MET A 43 -6.00 -25.87 3.68
CA MET A 43 -6.43 -24.58 3.13
C MET A 43 -7.48 -24.74 2.03
N THR A 44 -7.35 -25.77 1.19
CA THR A 44 -8.35 -26.09 0.15
C THR A 44 -9.71 -26.44 0.76
N THR A 45 -9.71 -27.24 1.83
CA THR A 45 -10.92 -27.63 2.56
C THR A 45 -11.57 -26.44 3.26
N LEU A 46 -10.75 -25.55 3.84
CA LEU A 46 -11.19 -24.32 4.48
C LEU A 46 -11.86 -23.37 3.47
N ASN A 47 -11.19 -23.08 2.35
CA ASN A 47 -11.72 -22.21 1.30
C ASN A 47 -13.02 -22.74 0.69
N ALA A 48 -13.14 -24.06 0.50
CA ALA A 48 -14.38 -24.66 0.02
C ALA A 48 -15.61 -24.34 0.91
N LYS A 49 -15.41 -24.14 2.21
CA LYS A 49 -16.48 -23.71 3.14
C LYS A 49 -16.67 -22.20 3.14
N LEU A 50 -15.60 -21.43 3.11
CA LEU A 50 -15.65 -19.96 3.14
C LEU A 50 -16.27 -19.37 1.87
N ASN A 51 -16.14 -20.04 0.72
CA ASN A 51 -16.76 -19.63 -0.54
C ASN A 51 -18.29 -19.48 -0.44
N SER A 52 -18.95 -20.16 0.52
CA SER A 52 -20.40 -20.02 0.73
C SER A 52 -20.84 -18.69 1.34
N ILE A 53 -19.89 -17.93 1.89
CA ILE A 53 -20.09 -16.62 2.53
C ILE A 53 -19.21 -15.55 1.89
N ASP A 54 -18.79 -15.76 0.64
CA ASP A 54 -17.95 -14.84 -0.14
C ASP A 54 -16.63 -14.47 0.56
N LEU A 55 -16.03 -15.42 1.29
CA LEU A 55 -14.71 -15.25 1.88
C LEU A 55 -13.74 -16.29 1.31
N GLU A 56 -12.47 -15.91 1.21
CA GLU A 56 -11.40 -16.81 0.74
C GLU A 56 -10.08 -16.49 1.44
N PHE A 57 -9.32 -17.49 1.85
CA PHE A 57 -7.91 -17.31 2.16
C PHE A 57 -7.10 -17.32 0.86
N ARG A 58 -6.46 -16.19 0.56
CA ARG A 58 -5.61 -16.04 -0.61
C ARG A 58 -4.14 -16.02 -0.18
N LYS A 59 -3.32 -16.79 -0.90
CA LYS A 59 -1.87 -16.70 -0.82
C LYS A 59 -1.39 -15.56 -1.70
N SER A 60 -0.52 -14.71 -1.17
CA SER A 60 0.16 -13.66 -1.92
C SER A 60 1.62 -13.55 -1.45
N HIS A 61 2.36 -12.60 -2.00
CA HIS A 61 3.74 -12.34 -1.63
C HIS A 61 3.91 -10.87 -1.31
N ASN A 62 4.64 -10.57 -0.24
CA ASN A 62 5.02 -9.21 0.07
C ASN A 62 5.90 -8.64 -1.07
N GLU A 63 5.56 -7.45 -1.56
CA GLU A 63 6.21 -6.84 -2.72
C GLU A 63 7.69 -6.46 -2.45
N GLU A 64 8.07 -6.26 -1.17
CA GLU A 64 9.41 -5.82 -0.79
C GLU A 64 10.41 -6.97 -0.66
N ASP A 65 10.06 -8.02 0.08
CA ASP A 65 10.96 -9.14 0.38
C ASP A 65 10.59 -10.45 -0.34
N GLY A 66 9.39 -10.55 -0.90
CA GLY A 66 8.88 -11.75 -1.54
C GLY A 66 8.43 -12.85 -0.58
N SER A 67 8.31 -12.55 0.72
CA SER A 67 7.78 -13.49 1.71
C SER A 67 6.34 -13.87 1.40
N ALA A 68 6.01 -15.16 1.49
CA ALA A 68 4.66 -15.63 1.27
C ALA A 68 3.77 -15.24 2.46
N VAL A 69 2.61 -14.68 2.14
CA VAL A 69 1.59 -14.27 3.12
C VAL A 69 0.25 -14.90 2.78
N TRP A 70 -0.55 -15.10 3.82
CA TRP A 70 -1.94 -15.51 3.72
C TRP A 70 -2.82 -14.42 4.32
N ALA A 71 -3.92 -14.10 3.62
CA ALA A 71 -4.91 -13.13 4.08
C ALA A 71 -6.32 -13.64 3.78
N LEU A 72 -7.25 -13.33 4.69
CA LEU A 72 -8.67 -13.59 4.50
C LEU A 72 -9.30 -12.43 3.74
N VAL A 73 -9.61 -12.66 2.46
CA VAL A 73 -10.20 -11.65 1.57
C VAL A 73 -11.69 -11.87 1.40
N ASN A 74 -12.42 -10.80 1.08
CA ASN A 74 -13.85 -10.87 0.80
C ASN A 74 -14.04 -10.82 -0.70
N THR A 75 -14.61 -11.86 -1.29
CA THR A 75 -14.79 -11.95 -2.74
C THR A 75 -16.01 -11.14 -3.22
N ASN A 76 -16.80 -10.57 -2.32
CA ASN A 76 -17.89 -9.66 -2.65
C ASN A 76 -17.37 -8.23 -2.90
N GLY A 77 -17.99 -7.53 -3.84
CA GLY A 77 -17.50 -6.26 -4.37
C GLY A 77 -17.68 -5.02 -3.48
N ASP A 78 -18.13 -5.19 -2.23
CA ASP A 78 -18.28 -4.10 -1.25
C ASP A 78 -17.20 -4.18 -0.17
N GLU A 79 -15.94 -4.40 -0.57
CA GLU A 79 -14.82 -4.59 0.36
C GLU A 79 -14.54 -3.36 1.23
N ILE A 80 -14.80 -2.14 0.73
CA ILE A 80 -14.67 -0.92 1.53
C ILE A 80 -15.65 -0.88 2.70
N ALA A 81 -16.79 -1.59 2.62
CA ALA A 81 -17.70 -1.67 3.76
C ALA A 81 -17.05 -2.27 5.01
N LYS A 82 -15.96 -3.05 4.88
CA LYS A 82 -15.18 -3.51 6.05
C LYS A 82 -14.58 -2.35 6.84
N MET A 83 -14.20 -1.26 6.19
CA MET A 83 -13.71 -0.06 6.87
C MET A 83 -14.81 0.67 7.63
N ALA A 84 -16.09 0.47 7.27
CA ALA A 84 -17.24 1.11 7.93
C ALA A 84 -17.42 0.72 9.40
N THR A 85 -16.81 -0.38 9.85
CA THR A 85 -16.86 -0.76 11.27
C THR A 85 -15.82 -0.02 12.12
N GLU A 86 -14.70 0.41 11.52
CA GLU A 86 -13.55 1.01 12.24
C GLU A 86 -13.45 2.53 12.03
N TYR A 87 -14.06 3.05 10.95
CA TYR A 87 -13.94 4.43 10.52
C TYR A 87 -15.30 5.05 10.21
N THR A 88 -15.39 6.35 10.43
CA THR A 88 -16.54 7.16 10.07
C THR A 88 -16.66 7.30 8.54
N PRO A 89 -17.86 7.62 8.00
CA PRO A 89 -18.04 7.83 6.56
C PRO A 89 -17.12 8.91 5.96
N ILE A 90 -16.76 9.92 6.76
CA ILE A 90 -15.84 10.99 6.36
C ILE A 90 -14.42 10.46 6.24
N GLU A 91 -13.94 9.71 7.23
CA GLU A 91 -12.61 9.10 7.22
C GLU A 91 -12.46 8.10 6.06
N ILE A 92 -13.53 7.35 5.75
CA ILE A 92 -13.55 6.44 4.58
C ILE A 92 -13.50 7.22 3.27
N SER A 93 -14.22 8.34 3.18
CA SER A 93 -14.18 9.20 1.99
C SER A 93 -12.78 9.80 1.81
N PHE A 94 -12.12 10.17 2.90
CA PHE A 94 -10.72 10.59 2.87
C PHE A 94 -9.79 9.46 2.41
N PHE A 95 -9.96 8.25 2.93
CA PHE A 95 -9.16 7.11 2.52
C PHE A 95 -9.34 6.76 1.04
N ARG A 96 -10.57 6.79 0.52
CA ARG A 96 -10.83 6.63 -0.92
C ARG A 96 -10.08 7.67 -1.76
N ARG A 97 -10.07 8.92 -1.30
CA ARG A 97 -9.32 9.99 -1.95
C ARG A 97 -7.82 9.76 -1.91
N LEU A 98 -7.29 9.21 -0.81
CA LEU A 98 -5.88 8.83 -0.72
C LEU A 98 -5.53 7.69 -1.68
N ILE A 99 -6.38 6.65 -1.78
CA ILE A 99 -6.20 5.56 -2.75
C ILE A 99 -6.11 6.14 -4.17
N GLU A 100 -7.06 7.00 -4.55
CA GLU A 100 -7.06 7.64 -5.86
C GLU A 100 -5.73 8.37 -6.12
N LEU A 101 -5.30 9.23 -5.20
CA LEU A 101 -4.03 9.96 -5.33
C LEU A 101 -2.80 9.05 -5.42
N ILE A 102 -2.80 7.94 -4.70
CA ILE A 102 -1.69 6.98 -4.68
C ILE A 102 -1.65 6.21 -6.00
N VAL A 103 -2.80 5.69 -6.45
CA VAL A 103 -2.91 4.84 -7.64
C VAL A 103 -2.73 5.63 -8.93
N THR A 104 -3.26 6.85 -9.00
CA THR A 104 -3.11 7.73 -10.17
C THR A 104 -1.86 8.61 -10.08
N ALA A 105 -0.92 8.29 -9.19
CA ALA A 105 0.30 9.08 -9.04
C ALA A 105 1.13 9.04 -10.34
N ASP A 106 1.67 10.20 -10.72
CA ASP A 106 2.53 10.30 -11.89
C ASP A 106 3.70 9.32 -11.81
N ASP A 107 4.13 8.88 -12.99
CA ASP A 107 5.29 8.02 -13.18
C ASP A 107 5.21 6.67 -12.44
N GLU A 108 3.98 6.18 -12.17
CA GLU A 108 3.74 4.93 -11.44
C GLU A 108 4.47 4.92 -10.07
N SER A 109 4.55 6.09 -9.44
CA SER A 109 5.25 6.22 -8.15
C SER A 109 4.49 5.61 -6.98
N PHE A 110 3.22 5.22 -7.17
CA PHE A 110 2.32 4.58 -6.20
C PHE A 110 2.48 5.12 -4.78
N SER A 111 2.62 6.43 -4.67
CA SER A 111 2.86 7.09 -3.40
C SER A 111 2.50 8.56 -3.44
N VAL A 112 2.13 9.10 -2.28
CA VAL A 112 1.75 10.50 -2.10
C VAL A 112 2.55 11.12 -0.98
N SER A 113 2.96 12.39 -1.11
CA SER A 113 3.67 13.09 -0.03
C SER A 113 2.73 13.39 1.14
N SER A 114 3.27 13.44 2.37
CA SER A 114 2.49 13.85 3.55
C SER A 114 1.80 15.21 3.37
N ILE A 115 2.48 16.16 2.72
CA ILE A 115 1.92 17.50 2.46
C ILE A 115 0.71 17.42 1.52
N THR A 116 0.81 16.62 0.46
CA THR A 116 -0.31 16.43 -0.48
C THR A 116 -1.48 15.73 0.19
N ALA A 117 -1.21 14.68 0.97
CA ALA A 117 -2.24 13.95 1.72
C ALA A 117 -3.00 14.88 2.69
N LEU A 118 -2.28 15.70 3.47
CA LEU A 118 -2.89 16.64 4.42
C LEU A 118 -3.69 17.77 3.73
N LYS A 119 -3.29 18.19 2.53
CA LYS A 119 -4.07 19.16 1.76
C LYS A 119 -5.43 18.62 1.35
N GLU A 120 -5.54 17.32 1.08
CA GLU A 120 -6.84 16.73 0.74
C GLU A 120 -7.77 16.62 1.95
N VAL A 121 -7.24 16.41 3.17
CA VAL A 121 -8.06 16.44 4.40
C VAL A 121 -8.83 17.75 4.51
N VAL A 122 -8.16 18.87 4.27
CA VAL A 122 -8.75 20.22 4.35
C VAL A 122 -9.81 20.45 3.26
N LYS A 123 -9.67 19.79 2.09
CA LYS A 123 -10.61 19.92 0.97
C LYS A 123 -11.93 19.20 1.18
N LEU A 124 -11.98 18.21 2.06
CA LEU A 124 -13.20 17.44 2.31
C LEU A 124 -14.31 18.25 3.01
N LYS A 125 -14.10 19.55 3.29
CA LYS A 125 -15.05 20.50 3.90
C LYS A 125 -15.66 19.99 5.21
N THR A 126 -14.99 19.06 5.85
CA THR A 126 -15.34 18.51 7.16
C THR A 126 -14.47 19.18 8.21
N SER A 127 -15.01 19.37 9.41
CA SER A 127 -14.39 19.98 10.60
C SER A 127 -13.15 19.23 11.14
N ILE A 128 -12.39 18.57 10.27
CA ILE A 128 -11.15 17.87 10.63
C ILE A 128 -10.01 18.87 10.48
N SER A 129 -9.40 19.26 11.60
CA SER A 129 -8.19 20.07 11.64
C SER A 129 -7.02 19.34 10.97
N LYS A 130 -5.97 20.08 10.59
CA LYS A 130 -4.74 19.47 10.04
C LYS A 130 -4.12 18.46 11.01
N SER A 131 -4.14 18.75 12.31
CA SER A 131 -3.64 17.85 13.36
C SER A 131 -4.43 16.55 13.43
N ASN A 132 -5.77 16.62 13.34
CA ASN A 132 -6.61 15.42 13.30
C ASN A 132 -6.38 14.62 12.01
N GLY A 133 -6.08 15.29 10.90
CA GLY A 133 -5.66 14.63 9.65
C GLY A 133 -4.35 13.85 9.78
N GLU A 134 -3.36 14.40 10.49
CA GLU A 134 -2.10 13.70 10.78
C GLU A 134 -2.31 12.46 11.66
N ILE A 135 -3.13 12.59 12.71
CA ILE A 135 -3.50 11.47 13.59
C ILE A 135 -4.20 10.38 12.78
N LEU A 136 -5.13 10.75 11.89
CA LEU A 136 -5.85 9.81 11.05
C LEU A 136 -4.92 9.08 10.06
N LEU A 137 -3.99 9.79 9.42
CA LEU A 137 -2.97 9.18 8.56
C LEU A 137 -2.10 8.19 9.35
N GLN A 138 -1.72 8.54 10.57
CA GLN A 138 -0.95 7.64 11.43
C GLN A 138 -1.77 6.41 11.82
N ARG A 139 -3.06 6.57 12.15
CA ARG A 139 -3.96 5.43 12.39
C ARG A 139 -4.04 4.49 11.19
N PHE A 140 -4.17 5.01 9.96
CA PHE A 140 -4.12 4.16 8.77
C PHE A 140 -2.80 3.39 8.62
N VAL A 141 -1.68 3.94 9.09
CA VAL A 141 -0.39 3.22 9.10
C VAL A 141 -0.35 2.16 10.19
N ASP A 142 -0.85 2.48 11.38
CA ASP A 142 -0.88 1.57 12.53
C ASP A 142 -1.78 0.36 12.25
N ASP A 143 -2.97 0.63 11.69
CA ASP A 143 -3.93 -0.36 11.20
C ASP A 143 -3.48 -1.05 9.91
N LYS A 144 -2.26 -0.75 9.42
CA LYS A 144 -1.66 -1.36 8.23
C LYS A 144 -2.47 -1.17 6.96
N TRP A 145 -3.25 -0.11 6.79
CA TRP A 145 -3.83 0.27 5.50
C TRP A 145 -2.81 1.01 4.61
N LEU A 146 -1.96 1.83 5.23
CA LEU A 146 -0.90 2.56 4.54
C LEU A 146 0.48 2.14 5.04
N SER A 147 1.48 2.33 4.19
CA SER A 147 2.89 2.25 4.56
C SER A 147 3.53 3.62 4.37
N ARG A 148 4.25 4.09 5.39
CA ARG A 148 4.96 5.36 5.35
C ARG A 148 6.44 5.13 5.08
N SER A 149 6.94 5.71 3.99
CA SER A 149 8.36 5.65 3.63
C SER A 149 9.21 6.57 4.51
N ARG A 150 10.53 6.35 4.53
CA ARG A 150 11.48 7.25 5.24
C ARG A 150 11.43 8.68 4.71
N GLY A 151 11.10 8.84 3.42
CA GLY A 151 10.88 10.13 2.77
C GLY A 151 9.59 10.83 3.16
N GLY A 152 8.79 10.26 4.07
CA GLY A 152 7.51 10.84 4.50
C GLY A 152 6.42 10.77 3.43
N ARG A 153 6.48 9.77 2.55
CA ARG A 153 5.43 9.49 1.56
C ARG A 153 4.59 8.31 2.05
N TYR A 154 3.32 8.30 1.66
CA TYR A 154 2.38 7.22 1.95
C TYR A 154 2.16 6.40 0.69
N SER A 155 2.17 5.09 0.83
CA SER A 155 1.84 4.09 -0.20
C SER A 155 0.80 3.13 0.35
N LEU A 156 0.13 2.38 -0.52
CA LEU A 156 -0.74 1.29 -0.06
C LEU A 156 0.12 0.20 0.59
N SER A 157 -0.36 -0.33 1.70
CA SER A 157 0.24 -1.50 2.32
C SER A 157 -0.17 -2.79 1.59
N LEU A 158 0.47 -3.90 1.95
CA LEU A 158 0.07 -5.24 1.52
C LEU A 158 -1.38 -5.57 1.90
N ARG A 159 -1.82 -5.19 3.11
CA ARG A 159 -3.21 -5.38 3.55
C ARG A 159 -4.19 -4.71 2.60
N SER A 160 -3.94 -3.45 2.23
CA SER A 160 -4.80 -2.71 1.30
C SER A 160 -4.88 -3.37 -0.07
N ILE A 161 -3.74 -3.85 -0.59
CA ILE A 161 -3.69 -4.50 -1.91
C ILE A 161 -4.46 -5.82 -1.90
N LEU A 162 -4.41 -6.57 -0.79
CA LEU A 162 -5.09 -7.86 -0.65
C LEU A 162 -6.58 -7.72 -0.34
N GLU A 163 -6.93 -6.92 0.67
CA GLU A 163 -8.30 -6.78 1.15
C GLU A 163 -9.18 -5.88 0.29
N LEU A 164 -8.60 -5.03 -0.55
CA LEU A 164 -9.33 -4.15 -1.47
C LEU A 164 -9.05 -4.51 -2.92
N GLN A 165 -8.54 -5.71 -3.19
CA GLN A 165 -8.08 -6.10 -4.53
C GLN A 165 -9.20 -5.95 -5.56
N TYR A 166 -10.42 -6.37 -5.22
CA TYR A 166 -11.55 -6.29 -6.14
C TYR A 166 -11.91 -4.83 -6.40
N TYR A 167 -12.01 -4.02 -5.34
CA TYR A 167 -12.28 -2.59 -5.46
C TYR A 167 -11.24 -1.88 -6.33
N LEU A 168 -9.96 -2.14 -6.07
CA LEU A 168 -8.84 -1.53 -6.78
C LEU A 168 -8.87 -1.87 -8.26
N LYS A 169 -9.03 -3.15 -8.62
CA LYS A 169 -9.12 -3.58 -10.02
C LYS A 169 -10.34 -3.02 -10.73
N LYS A 170 -11.48 -2.91 -10.05
CA LYS A 170 -12.73 -2.43 -10.65
C LYS A 170 -12.71 -0.93 -10.92
N GLU A 171 -12.23 -0.12 -9.97
CA GLU A 171 -12.28 1.34 -10.08
C GLU A 171 -11.04 1.93 -10.79
N PHE A 172 -9.89 1.25 -10.73
CA PHE A 172 -8.61 1.77 -11.22
C PHE A 172 -7.91 0.84 -12.22
N GLU A 173 -8.67 0.06 -13.01
CA GLU A 173 -8.14 -0.89 -14.00
C GLU A 173 -7.07 -0.27 -14.93
N ASP A 174 -7.27 0.97 -15.36
CA ASP A 174 -6.37 1.66 -16.29
C ASP A 174 -5.02 2.08 -15.67
N TYR A 175 -4.96 2.19 -14.33
CA TYR A 175 -3.78 2.68 -13.60
C TYR A 175 -3.00 1.57 -12.93
N LEU A 176 -3.64 0.43 -12.68
CA LEU A 176 -3.02 -0.72 -12.04
C LEU A 176 -2.43 -1.64 -13.09
N SER A 177 -1.19 -2.07 -12.85
CA SER A 177 -0.53 -3.08 -13.68
C SER A 177 -0.32 -4.35 -12.88
N GLU A 178 -0.39 -5.48 -13.57
CA GLU A 178 -0.13 -6.80 -13.00
C GLU A 178 1.29 -7.26 -13.32
N CYS A 179 1.86 -8.04 -12.42
CA CYS A 179 3.16 -8.66 -12.60
C CYS A 179 3.06 -9.74 -13.68
N ILE A 180 3.99 -9.72 -14.65
CA ILE A 180 4.01 -10.74 -15.71
C ILE A 180 4.25 -12.16 -15.17
N LEU A 181 4.90 -12.29 -14.01
CA LEU A 181 5.24 -13.60 -13.45
C LEU A 181 4.15 -14.18 -12.55
N CYS A 182 3.60 -13.39 -11.63
CA CYS A 182 2.63 -13.87 -10.63
C CYS A 182 1.20 -13.41 -10.87
N TYR A 183 0.95 -12.51 -11.83
CA TYR A 183 -0.37 -11.94 -12.16
C TYR A 183 -1.07 -11.19 -11.01
N ASP A 184 -0.37 -10.87 -9.93
CA ASP A 184 -0.87 -9.98 -8.88
C ASP A 184 -0.53 -8.52 -9.19
N ILE A 185 -1.27 -7.59 -8.58
CA ILE A 185 -1.10 -6.14 -8.72
C ILE A 185 0.32 -5.76 -8.29
N VAL A 186 0.97 -4.90 -9.08
CA VAL A 186 2.30 -4.35 -8.79
C VAL A 186 2.16 -2.89 -8.40
N THR A 187 2.43 -2.58 -7.14
CA THR A 187 2.60 -1.21 -6.65
C THR A 187 4.07 -0.88 -6.33
N LYS A 188 4.89 -1.91 -6.09
CA LYS A 188 6.34 -1.78 -5.88
C LYS A 188 7.11 -2.80 -6.72
N GLY A 189 8.06 -2.36 -7.54
CA GLY A 189 8.75 -3.28 -8.44
C GLY A 189 9.67 -2.64 -9.48
N GLN A 190 9.82 -3.33 -10.61
CA GLN A 190 10.61 -2.92 -11.77
C GLN A 190 9.73 -2.84 -13.02
N ARG A 191 9.99 -1.84 -13.87
CA ARG A 191 9.30 -1.63 -15.14
C ARG A 191 10.25 -1.59 -16.31
N CYS A 192 9.70 -1.84 -17.50
CA CYS A 192 10.43 -1.62 -18.74
C CYS A 192 10.73 -0.12 -18.96
N GLU A 193 11.88 0.18 -19.55
CA GLU A 193 12.27 1.55 -19.93
C GLU A 193 11.33 2.16 -20.99
N MET A 194 10.75 1.33 -21.86
CA MET A 194 9.81 1.82 -22.86
C MET A 194 8.46 2.14 -22.23
N ALA A 195 8.07 3.42 -22.31
CA ALA A 195 6.81 3.94 -21.77
C ALA A 195 5.57 3.20 -22.29
N GLN A 196 5.56 2.83 -23.58
CA GLN A 196 4.44 2.07 -24.18
C GLN A 196 4.42 0.58 -23.78
N CYS A 197 5.48 0.07 -23.15
CA CYS A 197 5.55 -1.32 -22.73
C CYS A 197 4.91 -1.48 -21.34
N LYS A 198 3.84 -2.26 -21.25
CA LYS A 198 3.16 -2.59 -19.99
C LYS A 198 3.85 -3.69 -19.16
N ALA A 199 5.11 -4.01 -19.45
CA ALA A 199 5.81 -5.05 -18.71
C ALA A 199 6.24 -4.54 -17.33
N ARG A 200 5.69 -5.17 -16.29
CA ARG A 200 5.92 -4.86 -14.88
C ARG A 200 6.23 -6.16 -14.13
N PHE A 201 7.12 -6.07 -13.16
CA PHE A 201 7.48 -7.18 -12.26
C PHE A 201 7.60 -6.65 -10.83
N HIS A 202 7.16 -7.42 -9.84
CA HIS A 202 7.63 -7.22 -8.46
C HIS A 202 9.15 -7.44 -8.37
N HIS A 203 9.81 -6.85 -7.37
CA HIS A 203 11.27 -7.00 -7.19
C HIS A 203 11.70 -8.47 -7.07
N HIS A 204 11.00 -9.26 -6.25
CA HIS A 204 11.29 -10.68 -6.08
C HIS A 204 11.02 -11.49 -7.36
N CYS A 205 9.96 -11.13 -8.10
CA CYS A 205 9.62 -11.76 -9.38
C CYS A 205 10.68 -11.46 -10.45
N ALA A 206 11.13 -10.21 -10.55
CA ALA A 206 12.20 -9.81 -11.46
C ALA A 206 13.50 -10.56 -11.16
N ARG A 207 13.89 -10.64 -9.87
CA ARG A 207 15.06 -11.42 -9.43
C ARG A 207 14.95 -12.87 -9.91
N ARG A 208 13.87 -13.58 -9.56
CA ARG A 208 13.65 -14.98 -9.99
C ARG A 208 13.65 -15.17 -11.50
N TYR A 209 13.06 -14.24 -12.25
CA TYR A 209 12.96 -14.34 -13.71
C TYR A 209 14.30 -14.07 -14.42
N PHE A 210 15.05 -13.07 -13.97
CA PHE A 210 16.28 -12.62 -14.64
C PHE A 210 17.55 -13.27 -14.11
N ASP A 211 17.57 -13.85 -12.91
CA ASP A 211 18.75 -14.50 -12.33
C ASP A 211 19.25 -15.67 -13.18
N SER A 212 18.34 -16.37 -13.89
CA SER A 212 18.68 -17.48 -14.78
C SER A 212 19.09 -17.05 -16.19
N LYS A 213 19.04 -15.75 -16.52
CA LYS A 213 19.24 -15.25 -17.89
C LYS A 213 20.50 -14.38 -18.00
N ASN A 214 21.42 -14.78 -18.87
CA ASN A 214 22.65 -14.00 -19.17
C ASN A 214 22.35 -12.65 -19.86
N ASN A 215 21.27 -12.56 -20.63
CA ASN A 215 20.84 -11.32 -21.29
C ASN A 215 19.45 -10.95 -20.76
N LYS A 216 19.41 -9.97 -19.84
CA LYS A 216 18.16 -9.45 -19.29
C LYS A 216 17.45 -8.65 -20.38
N LYS A 217 16.40 -9.22 -20.96
CA LYS A 217 15.54 -8.58 -21.96
C LYS A 217 14.10 -8.60 -21.49
N CYS A 218 13.37 -7.54 -21.77
CA CYS A 218 11.95 -7.45 -21.53
C CYS A 218 11.22 -8.58 -22.28
N PRO A 219 10.32 -9.34 -21.62
CA PRO A 219 9.58 -10.42 -22.28
C PRO A 219 8.60 -9.94 -23.35
N ASN A 220 8.20 -8.67 -23.32
CA ASN A 220 7.15 -8.13 -24.21
C ASN A 220 7.73 -7.34 -25.40
N CYS A 221 8.81 -6.59 -25.19
CA CYS A 221 9.38 -5.71 -26.21
C CYS A 221 10.86 -5.98 -26.53
N GLU A 222 11.46 -7.00 -25.90
CA GLU A 222 12.83 -7.48 -26.12
C GLU A 222 13.98 -6.46 -25.89
N ILE A 223 13.67 -5.25 -25.42
CA ILE A 223 14.68 -4.27 -25.02
C ILE A 223 15.42 -4.74 -23.76
N VAL A 224 16.68 -4.32 -23.64
CA VAL A 224 17.52 -4.59 -22.48
C VAL A 224 16.81 -4.12 -21.21
N TRP A 225 16.70 -5.02 -20.24
CA TRP A 225 16.03 -4.74 -18.98
C TRP A 225 17.01 -4.08 -18.01
N ASP A 226 16.72 -2.84 -17.65
CA ASP A 226 17.42 -2.14 -16.59
C ASP A 226 16.68 -2.29 -15.26
N SER A 227 17.35 -2.88 -14.27
CA SER A 227 16.83 -3.04 -12.91
C SER A 227 16.74 -1.72 -12.13
N SER A 228 17.33 -0.64 -12.63
CA SER A 228 17.22 0.70 -12.02
C SER A 228 15.86 1.36 -12.26
N ASN A 229 15.12 0.92 -13.29
CA ASN A 229 13.80 1.42 -13.62
C ASN A 229 12.76 0.82 -12.68
N VAL A 230 12.44 1.56 -11.62
CA VAL A 230 11.57 1.09 -10.55
C VAL A 230 10.19 1.72 -10.57
N ILE A 231 9.26 1.01 -9.94
CA ILE A 231 7.86 1.35 -9.73
C ILE A 231 7.67 1.48 -8.21
N GLY A 232 6.89 2.47 -7.78
CA GLY A 232 6.61 2.68 -6.37
C GLY A 232 7.72 3.41 -5.61
N ASP A 233 7.41 3.75 -4.36
CA ASP A 233 8.39 4.30 -3.42
C ASP A 233 9.04 3.14 -2.66
N CYS A 234 10.19 2.68 -3.15
CA CYS A 234 10.98 1.64 -2.50
C CYS A 234 12.04 2.29 -1.58
N ASP A 235 11.88 2.15 -0.26
CA ASP A 235 12.86 2.63 0.74
C ASP A 235 14.24 1.93 0.62
N SER A 236 14.30 0.80 -0.07
CA SER A 236 15.47 -0.08 -0.17
C SER A 236 16.43 0.26 -1.31
N ILE A 237 16.05 1.17 -2.22
CA ILE A 237 16.95 1.68 -3.24
C ILE A 237 17.43 3.05 -2.77
N ASP A 238 18.68 3.08 -2.32
CA ASP A 238 19.42 4.29 -1.99
C ASP A 238 19.07 5.37 -3.02
N SER A 239 18.44 6.44 -2.54
CA SER A 239 17.91 7.55 -3.34
C SER A 239 19.04 8.41 -3.90
N GLY A 240 19.97 7.77 -4.58
CA GLY A 240 21.18 8.32 -5.13
C GLY A 240 21.17 8.30 -6.65
N SER A 241 20.03 8.51 -7.33
CA SER A 241 19.96 8.81 -8.78
C SER A 241 18.56 9.22 -9.24
N ARG A 242 17.92 10.21 -8.61
CA ARG A 242 16.93 11.01 -9.35
C ARG A 242 17.66 12.16 -10.03
N PRO A 243 17.79 12.19 -11.37
CA PRO A 243 18.41 13.32 -12.04
C PRO A 243 17.51 14.54 -11.84
N LYS A 244 17.96 15.47 -10.99
CA LYS A 244 17.37 16.82 -10.92
C LYS A 244 17.50 17.43 -12.31
N ARG A 245 16.37 17.70 -12.98
CA ARG A 245 16.34 18.55 -14.17
C ARG A 245 16.97 19.90 -13.80
N SER A 246 18.18 20.13 -14.29
CA SER A 246 18.90 21.39 -14.16
C SER A 246 18.20 22.44 -15.02
N ASN A 247 17.45 23.36 -14.39
CA ASN A 247 17.17 24.66 -14.99
C ASN A 247 18.42 25.52 -14.83
N ASN A 248 19.25 25.55 -15.87
CA ASN A 248 20.34 26.53 -15.99
C ASN A 248 19.74 27.93 -16.19
N GLN A 249 19.64 28.70 -15.11
CA GLN A 249 19.76 30.16 -15.20
C GLN A 249 20.91 30.61 -14.32
N THR A 250 21.97 30.99 -15.02
CA THR A 250 23.15 31.69 -14.53
C THR A 250 22.78 33.01 -13.86
N THR A 251 23.11 33.16 -12.57
CA THR A 251 23.50 34.47 -12.01
C THR A 251 24.53 34.29 -10.90
N LYS A 252 25.48 35.22 -10.89
CA LYS A 252 26.81 35.17 -10.27
C LYS A 252 26.76 35.27 -8.74
N LYS A 253 27.68 34.50 -8.13
CA LYS A 253 28.46 34.73 -6.90
C LYS A 253 28.14 36.00 -6.08
N ASN A 254 27.90 35.81 -4.78
CA ASN A 254 28.69 36.52 -3.78
C ASN A 254 28.84 35.70 -2.47
N THR A 255 30.08 35.64 -2.00
CA THR A 255 30.59 34.95 -0.81
C THR A 255 30.27 35.72 0.48
N ARG A 256 29.85 35.02 1.54
CA ARG A 256 30.37 35.25 2.92
C ARG A 256 29.98 34.12 3.86
N SER A 257 30.99 33.47 4.43
CA SER A 257 30.88 32.56 5.56
C SER A 257 30.59 33.33 6.85
N GLN A 258 29.63 32.88 7.67
CA GLN A 258 29.85 32.59 9.08
C GLN A 258 28.63 31.91 9.72
N LYS A 259 28.96 30.93 10.55
CA LYS A 259 28.14 29.99 11.31
C LYS A 259 27.76 30.62 12.67
N LEU A 260 26.64 30.17 13.28
CA LEU A 260 26.30 30.01 14.72
C LEU A 260 24.75 30.06 14.83
N GLU A 261 24.06 28.92 14.95
CA GLU A 261 23.62 28.23 16.20
C GLU A 261 22.64 29.07 17.06
N VAL A 262 21.33 28.80 16.91
CA VAL A 262 20.37 28.08 17.80
C VAL A 262 19.64 29.04 18.76
N ASP A 263 18.30 29.11 18.68
CA ASP A 263 17.45 29.16 19.89
C ASP A 263 16.00 28.72 19.63
N TYR A 264 15.41 28.12 20.66
CA TYR A 264 14.13 27.44 20.75
C TYR A 264 12.94 28.41 21.00
N ASP A 265 11.74 27.86 20.76
CA ASP A 265 10.43 28.24 21.31
C ASP A 265 9.75 29.55 20.87
N GLN A 266 8.59 29.40 20.23
CA GLN A 266 7.35 29.97 20.77
C GLN A 266 6.09 29.32 20.18
N MET A 267 5.25 28.86 21.10
CA MET A 267 3.88 28.41 20.89
C MET A 267 3.00 29.62 20.59
N ASP A 268 2.23 29.58 19.50
CA ASP A 268 1.11 30.50 19.29
C ASP A 268 -0.20 29.75 19.60
N GLN A 269 -0.91 30.30 20.58
CA GLN A 269 -2.29 30.02 20.94
C GLN A 269 -3.19 30.74 19.94
N ASP A 270 -4.10 30.02 19.29
CA ASP A 270 -5.24 30.64 18.61
C ASP A 270 -6.48 30.38 19.48
N ASP A 271 -6.95 31.45 20.13
CA ASP A 271 -8.23 31.54 20.83
C ASP A 271 -9.36 31.61 19.79
N ASP A 272 -10.23 30.61 19.79
CA ASP A 272 -11.61 30.71 19.30
C ASP A 272 -12.50 31.05 20.50
N ASP A 273 -13.33 32.10 20.42
CA ASP A 273 -14.65 32.08 21.05
C ASP A 273 -15.60 33.15 20.47
N ASP A 274 -16.51 32.65 19.64
CA ASP A 274 -17.96 32.82 19.59
C ASP A 274 -18.66 34.17 19.90
N GLN A 275 -19.59 34.47 18.99
CA GLN A 275 -20.60 35.52 19.04
C GLN A 275 -21.70 35.21 20.06
N MET A 276 -22.21 36.23 20.74
CA MET A 276 -23.63 36.27 21.13
C MET A 276 -24.22 37.66 20.86
N GLU A 277 -25.19 37.69 19.94
CA GLU A 277 -26.20 38.73 19.82
C GLU A 277 -27.16 38.67 21.02
N GLN A 278 -27.52 39.84 21.59
CA GLN A 278 -28.80 40.03 22.27
C GLN A 278 -29.23 41.50 22.23
N ASN A 279 -30.23 41.74 21.37
CA ASN A 279 -31.34 42.69 21.37
C ASN A 279 -31.24 44.06 22.08
N ASP A 280 -31.53 45.09 21.27
CA ASP A 280 -31.99 46.43 21.66
C ASP A 280 -33.39 46.43 22.33
N GLU A 281 -33.66 47.57 22.97
CA GLU A 281 -34.88 48.09 23.63
C GLU A 281 -36.25 47.76 23.02
#